data_AF-A0A7Y4Z3J1-F1
#
_entry.id   AF-A0A7Y4Z3J1-F1
#
_cell.length_a   1.000
_cell.length_b   1.000
_cell.length_c   1.000
_cell.angle_alpha   90.00
_cell.angle_beta   90.00
_cell.angle_gamma   90.00
#
_symmetry.space_group_name_H-M   'P 1'
#
loop_
_entity.id
_entity.type
_entity.pdbx_description
1 polymer ?
#
loop_
_entity_poly.entity_id
_entity_poly.type
_entity_poly.pdbx_seq_one_letter_code
_entity_poly.pdbx_strand_id
1 'polypeptide(L)' 'MIKEKINQILNEIVTDKSIKTDQNRLLHISNNSILSLHFVTAIEEYFEIEIDNDDIDYKFFSDFDYLETTVKKYVNAKN' A
#
# COMPACT_ATOMS: atom_id res chain seq x y z
N MET A 1 -9.81 -10.33 1.69
CA MET A 1 -10.40 -8.97 1.81
C MET A 1 -9.33 -7.87 1.83
N ILE A 2 -8.55 -7.67 2.91
CA ILE A 2 -7.54 -6.60 2.96
C ILE A 2 -6.44 -6.79 1.90
N LYS A 3 -5.76 -7.95 1.90
CA LYS A 3 -4.74 -8.31 0.90
C LYS A 3 -5.19 -8.10 -0.54
N GLU A 4 -6.36 -8.64 -0.88
CA GLU A 4 -6.92 -8.54 -2.24
C GLU A 4 -7.15 -7.08 -2.64
N LYS A 5 -7.65 -6.25 -1.72
CA LYS A 5 -7.89 -4.85 -2.03
C LYS A 5 -6.60 -4.05 -2.15
N ILE A 6 -5.63 -4.24 -1.26
CA ILE A 6 -4.30 -3.62 -1.39
C ILE A 6 -3.71 -3.96 -2.78
N ASN A 7 -3.82 -5.23 -3.20
CA ASN A 7 -3.39 -5.66 -4.52
C ASN A 7 -4.18 -5.01 -5.67
N GLN A 8 -5.48 -4.81 -5.52
CA GLN A 8 -6.27 -4.08 -6.52
C GLN A 8 -5.80 -2.63 -6.66
N ILE A 9 -5.66 -1.90 -5.55
CA ILE A 9 -5.16 -0.52 -5.54
C ILE A 9 -3.77 -0.45 -6.18
N LEU A 10 -2.88 -1.38 -5.82
CA LEU A 10 -1.53 -1.45 -6.38
C LEU A 10 -1.54 -1.66 -7.90
N ASN A 11 -2.44 -2.49 -8.42
CA ASN A 11 -2.58 -2.72 -9.86
C ASN A 11 -3.23 -1.54 -10.61
N GLU A 12 -4.11 -0.78 -9.95
CA GLU A 12 -4.70 0.44 -10.52
C GLU A 12 -3.65 1.55 -10.65
N ILE A 13 -2.73 1.66 -9.70
CA ILE A 13 -1.64 2.64 -9.72
C ILE A 13 -0.51 2.20 -10.65
N VAL A 14 -0.08 0.94 -10.57
CA VAL A 14 0.99 0.41 -11.42
C VAL A 14 0.40 -0.18 -12.69
N THR A 15 0.19 0.70 -13.67
CA THR A 15 -0.34 0.32 -14.99
C THR A 15 0.70 -0.38 -15.89
N ASP A 16 1.99 -0.33 -15.52
CA ASP A 16 3.07 -1.02 -16.24
C ASP A 16 2.99 -2.54 -16.04
N LYS A 17 2.47 -3.22 -17.06
CA LYS A 17 2.29 -4.68 -17.09
C LYS A 17 3.62 -5.45 -17.17
N SER A 18 4.75 -4.78 -17.42
CA SER A 18 6.07 -5.43 -17.37
C SER A 18 6.48 -5.79 -15.94
N ILE A 19 5.90 -5.10 -14.94
CA ILE A 19 6.14 -5.34 -13.52
C ILE A 19 5.23 -6.46 -13.04
N LYS A 20 5.81 -7.64 -12.81
CA LYS A 20 5.04 -8.88 -12.63
C LYS A 20 4.65 -9.21 -11.18
N THR A 21 5.45 -8.79 -10.21
CA THR A 21 5.27 -9.17 -8.79
C THR A 21 4.79 -8.00 -7.95
N ASP A 22 4.01 -8.26 -6.91
CA ASP A 22 3.50 -7.22 -6.00
C ASP A 22 4.65 -6.49 -5.29
N GLN A 23 5.70 -7.22 -4.89
CA GLN A 23 6.92 -6.61 -4.36
C GLN A 23 7.59 -5.64 -5.35
N ASN A 24 7.71 -6.00 -6.63
CA ASN A 24 8.31 -5.10 -7.61
C ASN A 24 7.40 -3.88 -7.89
N ARG A 25 6.08 -4.04 -7.79
CA ARG A 25 5.14 -2.92 -7.89
C ARG A 25 5.28 -1.96 -6.70
N LEU A 26 5.38 -2.49 -5.48
CA LEU A 26 5.63 -1.68 -4.28
C LEU A 26 6.96 -0.91 -4.39
N LEU A 27 8.04 -1.58 -4.81
CA LEU A 27 9.32 -0.93 -5.06
C LEU A 27 9.25 0.10 -6.21
N HIS A 28 8.43 -0.14 -7.22
CA HIS A 28 8.25 0.80 -8.31
C HIS A 28 7.59 2.10 -7.82
N ILE A 29 6.51 2.00 -7.05
CA ILE A 29 5.85 3.19 -6.50
C ILE A 29 6.73 3.92 -5.49
N SER A 30 7.57 3.21 -4.70
CA SER A 30 8.47 3.82 -3.70
C SER A 30 9.50 4.76 -4.32
N ASN A 31 9.87 4.52 -5.58
CA ASN A 31 10.82 5.35 -6.32
C ASN A 31 10.18 6.62 -6.92
N ASN A 32 8.86 6.78 -6.75
CA ASN A 32 8.12 7.93 -7.24
C ASN A 32 7.23 8.49 -6.12
N SER A 33 7.61 9.66 -5.58
CA SER A 33 6.92 10.28 -4.44
C SER A 33 5.43 10.53 -4.69
N ILE A 34 5.02 10.83 -5.93
CA ILE A 34 3.61 11.03 -6.28
C ILE A 34 2.85 9.70 -6.25
N LEU A 35 3.43 8.63 -6.79
CA LEU A 35 2.80 7.30 -6.77
C LEU A 35 2.74 6.72 -5.35
N SER A 36 3.79 6.95 -4.55
CA SER A 36 3.82 6.57 -3.14
C SER A 36 2.69 7.25 -2.35
N LEU A 37 2.57 8.58 -2.49
CA LEU A 37 1.51 9.34 -1.83
C LEU A 37 0.12 8.87 -2.30
N HIS A 38 -0.08 8.74 -3.61
CA HIS A 38 -1.34 8.29 -4.17
C HIS A 38 -1.73 6.88 -3.66
N PHE A 39 -0.76 5.99 -3.51
CA PHE A 39 -0.99 4.65 -2.98
C PHE A 39 -1.43 4.66 -1.52
N VAL A 40 -0.72 5.41 -0.67
CA VAL A 40 -1.09 5.56 0.75
C VAL A 40 -2.49 6.16 0.86
N THR A 41 -2.75 7.28 0.18
CA THR A 41 -4.06 7.95 0.21
C THR A 41 -5.19 7.03 -0.26
N ALA A 42 -4.99 6.26 -1.33
CA ALA A 42 -6.00 5.33 -1.83
C ALA A 42 -6.31 4.20 -0.83
N ILE A 43 -5.31 3.73 -0.06
CA ILE A 43 -5.51 2.77 1.02
C ILE A 43 -6.32 3.41 2.16
N GLU A 44 -5.90 4.59 2.61
CA GLU A 44 -6.54 5.33 3.70
C GLU A 44 -7.99 5.65 3.38
N GLU A 45 -8.29 6.14 2.17
CA GLU A 45 -9.65 6.44 1.72
C GLU A 45 -10.52 5.19 1.64
N TYR A 46 -10.00 4.09 1.08
CA TYR A 46 -10.80 2.87 0.92
C TYR A 46 -11.14 2.22 2.26
N PHE A 47 -10.17 2.14 3.16
CA PHE A 47 -10.37 1.53 4.48
C PHE A 47 -10.91 2.52 5.51
N GLU A 48 -11.00 3.80 5.15
CA GLU A 48 -11.38 4.91 6.03
C GLU A 48 -10.56 4.89 7.34
N ILE A 49 -9.23 4.91 7.18
CA ILE A 49 -8.21 4.91 8.25
C ILE A 49 -7.22 6.05 8.00
N GLU A 50 -6.45 6.41 9.03
CA GLU A 50 -5.30 7.32 8.93
C GLU A 50 -4.07 6.55 9.45
N ILE A 51 -3.09 6.32 8.58
CA ILE A 51 -1.88 5.59 8.90
C ILE A 51 -0.85 6.59 9.41
N ASP A 52 -0.28 6.35 10.59
CA ASP A 52 0.79 7.20 11.11
C ASP A 52 1.98 7.20 10.14
N ASN A 53 2.51 8.39 9.84
CA ASN A 53 3.67 8.55 8.98
C ASN A 53 4.89 7.75 9.48
N ASP A 54 4.99 7.51 10.79
CA ASP A 54 6.05 6.68 11.37
C ASP A 54 5.94 5.19 10.96
N ASP A 55 4.74 4.71 10.61
CA ASP A 55 4.51 3.36 10.10
C ASP A 55 4.69 3.26 8.56
N ILE A 56 4.85 4.41 7.86
CA ILE A 56 5.09 4.49 6.41
C ILE A 56 6.60 4.55 6.14
N ASP A 57 7.27 3.42 6.35
CA ASP A 57 8.72 3.28 6.18
C ASP A 57 9.10 2.51 4.90
N TYR A 58 10.39 2.16 4.76
CA TYR A 58 10.84 1.38 3.61
C TYR A 58 10.17 0.00 3.52
N LYS A 59 9.78 -0.61 4.64
CA LYS A 59 9.14 -1.93 4.68
C LYS A 59 7.73 -1.85 4.13
N PHE A 60 7.03 -0.74 4.40
CA PHE A 60 5.71 -0.46 3.83
C PHE A 60 5.69 -0.58 2.29
N PHE A 61 6.80 -0.22 1.62
CA PHE A 61 6.94 -0.31 0.17
C PHE A 61 7.87 -1.43 -0.34
N SER A 62 8.31 -2.36 0.50
CA SER A 62 9.17 -3.47 0.06
C SER A 62 8.72 -4.84 0.53
N ASP A 63 7.84 -4.90 1.54
CA ASP A 63 7.29 -6.13 2.08
C ASP A 63 5.76 -6.05 2.10
N PHE A 64 5.13 -6.87 1.26
CA PHE A 64 3.68 -6.91 1.14
C PHE A 64 3.00 -7.40 2.43
N ASP A 65 3.61 -8.33 3.16
CA ASP A 65 3.01 -8.87 4.38
C ASP A 65 3.12 -7.85 5.53
N TYR A 66 4.20 -7.05 5.56
CA TYR A 66 4.32 -5.91 6.47
C TYR A 66 3.25 -4.83 6.18
N LEU A 67 3.07 -4.48 4.90
CA LEU A 67 2.03 -3.56 4.46
C LEU A 67 0.63 -4.05 4.88
N GLU A 68 0.30 -5.32 4.59
CA GLU A 68 -0.99 -5.91 4.96
C GLU A 68 -1.20 -5.87 6.48
N THR A 69 -0.17 -6.21 7.26
CA THR A 69 -0.22 -6.19 8.73
C THR A 69 -0.44 -4.78 9.27
N THR A 70 0.24 -3.79 8.69
CA THR A 70 0.08 -2.37 9.05
C THR A 70 -1.33 -1.91 8.79
N VAL A 71 -1.86 -2.08 7.57
CA VAL A 71 -3.24 -1.71 7.25
C VAL A 71 -4.24 -2.41 8.17
N LYS A 72 -4.04 -3.70 8.46
CA LYS A 72 -4.90 -4.47 9.37
C LYS A 72 -4.88 -3.94 10.81
N LYS A 73 -3.73 -3.47 11.32
CA LYS A 73 -3.60 -2.84 12.64
C LYS A 73 -4.54 -1.64 12.74
N TYR A 74 -4.52 -0.74 11.76
CA TYR A 74 -5.35 0.47 11.74
C TYR A 74 -6.84 0.18 11.53
N VAL A 75 -7.17 -0.73 10.61
CA VAL A 75 -8.56 -1.16 10.39
C VAL A 75 -9.18 -1.75 11.66
N ASN A 76 -8.40 -2.51 12.43
CA ASN A 76 -8.87 -3.09 13.69
C ASN A 76 -8.98 -2.03 14.80
N ALA A 77 -8.08 -1.06 14.85
CA ALA A 77 -8.09 0.02 15.85
C ALA A 77 -9.25 1.03 15.66
N LYS A 78 -9.85 1.07 14.47
CA LYS A 78 -11.06 1.85 14.17
C LYS A 78 -12.30 1.36 14.94
N ASN A 79 -12.33 0.10 15.37
CA ASN A 79 -13.48 -0.54 16.05
C ASN A 79 -13.33 -0.59 17.57
#